data_AF-A0A7Y6PYG6-F1
#
_entry.id   AF-A0A7Y6PYG6-F1
#
_cell.length_a   1.000
_cell.length_b   1.000
_cell.length_c   1.000
_cell.angle_alpha   90.00
_cell.angle_beta   90.00
_cell.angle_gamma   90.00
#
_symmetry.space_group_name_H-M   'P 1'
#
loop_
_entity.id
_entity.type
_entity.pdbx_description
1 polymer ?
#
loop_
_entity_poly.entity_id
_entity_poly.type
_entity_poly.pdbx_seq_one_letter_code
_entity_poly.pdbx_strand_id
1 'polypeptide(L)'
;MRRILLALLLLTGVAHARSEKTLAYQREPAWAASVRFLRVDAKMKVVEKDADAGYVLFEYVEEKKTFRGSLEVVEVVKSGRKAVRFVLTIEDRPSWVEIELLTKLERKLRAELGSPSPEPTPPPSKEPPKPDETKPEAPKDDGPPVSDTP
;
A
#
# COMPACT_ATOMS: atom_id res chain seq x y z
N MET A 1 -4.06 9.92 55.49
CA MET A 1 -3.27 8.92 54.72
C MET A 1 -3.86 8.82 53.33
N ARG A 2 -3.06 9.16 52.30
CA ARG A 2 -3.46 9.16 50.88
C ARG A 2 -3.45 7.74 50.34
N ARG A 3 -4.55 7.30 49.70
CA ARG A 3 -4.55 6.20 48.74
C ARG A 3 -5.36 6.65 47.52
N ILE A 4 -4.70 7.30 46.57
CA ILE A 4 -5.24 7.55 45.24
C ILE A 4 -4.88 6.32 44.41
N LEU A 5 -5.87 5.46 44.18
CA LEU A 5 -5.74 4.34 43.25
C LEU A 5 -6.00 4.91 41.85
N LEU A 6 -4.95 5.08 41.06
CA LEU A 6 -5.04 5.53 39.67
C LEU A 6 -5.41 4.31 38.80
N ALA A 7 -6.69 4.13 38.51
CA ALA A 7 -7.16 3.12 37.57
C ALA A 7 -6.96 3.65 36.14
N LEU A 8 -5.84 3.28 35.52
CA LEU A 8 -5.58 3.54 34.11
C LEU A 8 -6.37 2.52 33.26
N LEU A 9 -7.64 2.82 32.95
CA LEU A 9 -8.41 2.05 31.99
C LEU A 9 -7.80 2.24 30.60
N LEU A 10 -7.15 1.19 30.11
CA LEU A 10 -6.76 1.03 28.72
C LEU A 10 -8.01 0.93 27.85
N LEU A 11 -8.56 2.07 27.41
CA LEU A 11 -9.44 2.12 26.26
C LEU A 11 -8.61 1.77 25.01
N THR A 12 -8.49 0.48 24.73
CA THR A 12 -8.04 0.00 23.43
C THR A 12 -9.16 0.28 22.43
N GLY A 13 -9.12 1.46 21.80
CA GLY A 13 -9.99 1.76 20.67
C GLY A 13 -9.74 0.72 19.58
N VAL A 14 -10.79 0.04 19.14
CA VAL A 14 -10.72 -0.82 17.97
C VAL A 14 -10.41 0.10 16.79
N ALA A 15 -9.17 0.07 16.31
CA ALA A 15 -8.81 0.76 15.09
C ALA A 15 -9.60 0.12 13.95
N HIS A 16 -10.70 0.76 13.54
CA HIS A 16 -11.44 0.40 12.34
C HIS A 16 -10.56 0.73 11.14
N ALA A 17 -9.65 -0.20 10.80
CA ALA A 17 -8.87 -0.10 9.57
C ALA A 17 -9.84 -0.22 8.39
N ARG A 18 -9.90 0.82 7.57
CA ARG A 18 -10.67 0.84 6.31
C ARG A 18 -10.18 -0.32 5.44
N SER A 19 -11.10 -1.15 4.95
CA SER A 19 -10.76 -2.25 4.03
C SER A 19 -10.45 -1.67 2.66
N GLU A 20 -9.16 -1.51 2.39
CA GLU A 20 -8.68 -0.96 1.12
C GLU A 20 -7.50 -1.76 0.54
N LYS A 21 -7.33 -1.65 -0.78
CA LYS A 21 -6.19 -2.22 -1.49
C LYS A 21 -5.77 -1.31 -2.64
N THR A 22 -4.48 -1.00 -2.75
CA THR A 22 -3.95 -0.20 -3.86
C THR A 22 -3.15 -1.07 -4.82
N LEU A 23 -3.49 -1.04 -6.11
CA LEU A 23 -2.88 -1.87 -7.16
C LEU A 23 -2.45 -1.02 -8.36
N ALA A 24 -1.32 -1.36 -8.96
CA ALA A 24 -0.74 -0.64 -10.11
C ALA A 24 -1.42 -1.03 -11.44
N TYR A 25 -2.69 -0.65 -11.58
CA TYR A 25 -3.47 -0.74 -12.83
C TYR A 25 -3.90 0.67 -13.29
N GLN A 26 -4.42 0.75 -14.52
CA GLN A 26 -5.15 1.94 -14.99
C GLN A 26 -6.60 1.90 -14.49
N ARG A 27 -7.18 3.06 -14.16
CA ARG A 27 -8.52 3.16 -13.56
C ARG A 27 -9.62 2.54 -14.40
N GLU A 28 -9.67 2.87 -15.69
CA GLU A 28 -10.76 2.46 -16.59
C GLU A 28 -10.88 0.93 -16.78
N PRO A 29 -9.82 0.18 -17.13
CA PRO A 29 -9.92 -1.28 -17.21
C PRO A 29 -10.16 -1.93 -15.84
N ALA A 30 -9.57 -1.37 -14.77
CA ALA A 30 -9.80 -1.84 -13.40
C ALA A 30 -11.27 -1.67 -12.97
N TRP A 31 -11.88 -0.54 -13.33
CA TRP A 31 -13.30 -0.27 -13.12
C TRP A 31 -14.18 -1.32 -13.79
N ALA A 32 -13.97 -1.57 -15.08
CA ALA A 32 -14.74 -2.55 -15.84
C ALA A 32 -14.64 -3.95 -15.24
N ALA A 33 -13.43 -4.38 -14.88
CA ALA A 33 -13.17 -5.65 -14.21
C ALA A 33 -13.83 -5.74 -12.83
N SER A 34 -13.88 -4.64 -12.07
CA SER A 34 -14.50 -4.59 -10.74
C SER A 34 -16.01 -4.71 -10.79
N VAL A 35 -16.65 -4.01 -11.74
CA VAL A 35 -18.10 -4.14 -11.96
C VAL A 35 -18.46 -5.56 -12.39
N ARG A 36 -17.66 -6.17 -13.27
CA ARG A 36 -17.84 -7.57 -13.70
C ARG A 36 -17.64 -8.53 -12.54
N PHE A 37 -16.59 -8.34 -11.75
CA PHE A 37 -16.33 -9.13 -10.54
C PHE A 37 -17.56 -9.17 -9.63
N LEU A 38 -18.10 -8.01 -9.26
CA LEU A 38 -19.24 -7.93 -8.35
C LEU A 38 -20.46 -8.64 -8.95
N ARG A 39 -20.81 -8.35 -10.20
CA ARG A 39 -22.05 -8.86 -10.81
C ARG A 39 -21.98 -10.32 -11.24
N VAL A 40 -20.86 -10.76 -11.81
CA VAL A 40 -20.73 -12.06 -12.48
C VAL A 40 -20.04 -13.07 -11.57
N ASP A 41 -18.84 -12.74 -11.10
CA ASP A 41 -18.00 -13.68 -10.35
C ASP A 41 -18.51 -13.83 -8.90
N ALA A 42 -18.79 -12.71 -8.22
CA ALA A 42 -19.29 -12.67 -6.86
C ALA A 42 -20.82 -12.76 -6.75
N LYS A 43 -21.53 -12.68 -7.89
CA LYS A 43 -23.00 -12.79 -8.00
C LYS A 43 -23.76 -11.81 -7.09
N MET A 44 -23.17 -10.65 -6.81
CA MET A 44 -23.80 -9.58 -6.05
C MET A 44 -24.79 -8.83 -6.93
N LYS A 45 -25.90 -8.41 -6.34
CA LYS A 45 -26.85 -7.52 -7.02
C LYS A 45 -26.29 -6.10 -6.97
N VAL A 46 -25.86 -5.60 -8.12
CA VAL A 46 -25.47 -4.18 -8.27
C VAL A 46 -26.74 -3.33 -8.31
N VAL A 47 -26.84 -2.40 -7.36
CA VAL A 47 -27.96 -1.46 -7.21
C VAL A 47 -27.72 -0.22 -8.04
N GLU A 48 -26.52 0.34 -7.94
CA GLU A 48 -26.13 1.57 -8.63
C GLU A 48 -24.64 1.51 -8.99
N LYS A 49 -24.25 2.20 -10.06
CA LYS A 49 -22.85 2.40 -10.40
C LYS A 49 -22.69 3.72 -11.13
N ASP A 50 -21.62 4.43 -10.82
CA ASP A 50 -21.20 5.63 -11.51
C ASP A 50 -19.69 5.55 -11.77
N ALA A 51 -19.33 5.48 -13.06
CA ALA A 51 -17.94 5.33 -13.48
C ALA A 51 -17.13 6.61 -13.34
N ASP A 52 -17.80 7.76 -13.46
CA ASP A 52 -17.15 9.06 -13.39
C ASP A 52 -16.82 9.39 -11.93
N ALA A 53 -17.80 9.20 -11.05
CA ALA A 53 -17.62 9.31 -9.60
C ALA A 53 -16.80 8.16 -9.00
N GLY A 54 -16.74 7.00 -9.67
CA GLY A 54 -15.89 5.87 -9.28
C GLY A 54 -16.45 5.02 -8.15
N TYR A 55 -17.76 4.78 -8.10
CA TYR A 55 -18.37 3.91 -7.07
C TYR A 55 -19.43 2.93 -7.60
N VAL A 56 -19.53 1.78 -6.94
CA VAL A 56 -20.58 0.78 -7.15
C VAL A 56 -21.28 0.51 -5.82
N LEU A 57 -22.61 0.62 -5.80
CA LEU A 57 -23.44 0.17 -4.68
C LEU A 57 -24.02 -1.20 -5.00
N PHE A 58 -23.98 -2.12 -4.04
CA PHE A 58 -24.46 -3.49 -4.22
C PHE A 58 -25.09 -4.07 -2.95
N GLU A 59 -25.81 -5.17 -3.11
CA GLU A 59 -26.35 -5.97 -2.02
C GLU A 59 -25.47 -7.21 -1.80
N TYR A 60 -24.99 -7.39 -0.56
CA TYR A 60 -24.31 -8.58 -0.07
C TYR A 60 -25.32 -9.46 0.68
N VAL A 61 -25.42 -10.74 0.33
CA VAL A 61 -26.39 -11.66 0.95
C VAL A 61 -25.67 -12.74 1.74
N GLU A 62 -25.99 -12.86 3.02
CA GLU A 62 -25.45 -13.86 3.94
C GLU A 62 -26.55 -14.33 4.89
N GLU A 63 -26.71 -15.64 5.05
CA GLU A 63 -27.74 -16.24 5.93
C GLU A 63 -29.17 -15.69 5.73
N LYS A 64 -29.55 -15.42 4.47
CA LYS A 64 -30.84 -14.82 4.07
C LYS A 64 -31.03 -13.36 4.52
N LYS A 65 -30.00 -12.72 5.06
CA LYS A 65 -29.97 -11.28 5.32
C LYS A 65 -29.28 -10.56 4.18
N THR A 66 -29.77 -9.38 3.86
CA THR A 66 -29.17 -8.48 2.86
C THR A 66 -28.50 -7.32 3.56
N PHE A 67 -27.25 -7.07 3.20
CA PHE A 67 -26.40 -5.99 3.70
C PHE A 67 -26.05 -5.07 2.54
N ARG A 68 -25.98 -3.77 2.82
CA ARG A 68 -25.56 -2.79 1.80
C ARG A 68 -24.04 -2.79 1.71
N GLY A 69 -23.53 -2.89 0.49
CA GLY A 69 -22.11 -2.78 0.19
C GLY A 69 -21.81 -1.63 -0.77
N SER A 70 -20.61 -1.07 -0.65
CA SER A 70 -20.06 -0.12 -1.59
C SER A 70 -18.63 -0.49 -1.97
N LEU A 71 -18.30 -0.33 -3.25
CA LEU A 71 -16.93 -0.41 -3.77
C LEU A 71 -16.58 0.93 -4.42
N GLU A 72 -15.56 1.61 -3.91
CA GLU A 72 -14.98 2.80 -4.52
C GLU A 72 -13.69 2.44 -5.28
N VAL A 73 -13.49 3.06 -6.43
CA VAL A 73 -12.34 2.85 -7.34
C VAL A 73 -11.70 4.21 -7.63
N VAL A 74 -10.66 4.54 -6.88
CA VAL A 74 -10.05 5.87 -6.85
C VAL A 74 -8.68 5.84 -7.52
N GLU A 75 -8.42 6.75 -8.46
CA GLU A 75 -7.07 6.94 -9.01
C GLU A 75 -6.18 7.62 -7.96
N VAL A 76 -5.01 7.05 -7.72
CA VAL A 76 -4.02 7.57 -6.77
C VAL A 76 -2.63 7.55 -7.40
N VAL A 77 -1.72 8.36 -6.87
CA VAL A 77 -0.29 8.30 -7.21
C VAL A 77 0.45 7.58 -6.09
N LYS A 78 1.09 6.45 -6.40
CA LYS A 78 1.93 5.69 -5.47
C LYS A 78 3.34 5.58 -6.05
N SER A 79 4.34 6.06 -5.32
CA SER A 79 5.75 6.04 -5.74
C SER A 79 5.98 6.63 -7.14
N GLY A 80 5.32 7.76 -7.43
CA GLY A 80 5.44 8.46 -8.72
C GLY A 80 4.72 7.78 -9.90
N ARG A 81 3.95 6.71 -9.67
CA ARG A 81 3.17 6.02 -10.71
C ARG A 81 1.68 6.08 -10.41
N LYS A 82 0.86 6.15 -11.46
CA LYS A 82 -0.60 5.98 -11.34
C LYS A 82 -0.92 4.58 -10.84
N ALA A 83 -1.83 4.51 -9.89
CA ALA A 83 -2.37 3.30 -9.31
C ALA A 83 -3.85 3.51 -9.00
N VAL A 84 -4.53 2.42 -8.66
CA VAL A 84 -5.95 2.44 -8.29
C VAL A 84 -6.08 1.93 -6.86
N ARG A 85 -6.75 2.72 -6.02
CA ARG A 85 -7.17 2.31 -4.69
C ARG A 85 -8.61 1.84 -4.73
N PHE A 86 -8.81 0.60 -4.31
CA PHE A 86 -10.11 0.01 -4.07
C PHE A 86 -10.44 0.15 -2.61
N VAL A 87 -11.61 0.69 -2.29
CA VAL A 87 -12.16 0.68 -0.94
C VAL A 87 -13.45 -0.13 -0.99
N LEU A 88 -13.58 -1.11 -0.10
CA LEU A 88 -14.77 -1.91 0.02
C LEU A 88 -15.36 -1.74 1.42
N THR A 89 -16.66 -1.48 1.48
CA THR A 89 -17.42 -1.42 2.73
C THR A 89 -18.63 -2.34 2.61
N ILE A 90 -18.93 -3.11 3.64
CA ILE A 90 -20.19 -3.84 3.78
C ILE A 90 -20.77 -3.55 5.16
N GLU A 91 -21.92 -2.87 5.18
CA GLU A 91 -22.55 -2.40 6.41
C GLU A 91 -22.88 -3.57 7.34
N ASP A 92 -22.66 -3.35 8.63
CA ASP A 92 -22.84 -4.32 9.71
C ASP A 92 -22.04 -5.63 9.55
N ARG A 93 -21.01 -5.66 8.69
CA ARG A 93 -20.10 -6.79 8.54
C ARG A 93 -18.70 -6.49 9.06
N PRO A 94 -18.00 -7.52 9.58
CA PRO A 94 -16.62 -7.38 9.99
C PRO A 94 -15.68 -7.24 8.79
N SER A 95 -14.58 -6.52 8.97
CA SER A 95 -13.62 -6.20 7.91
C SER A 95 -12.99 -7.40 7.21
N TRP A 96 -12.93 -8.58 7.84
CA TRP A 96 -12.38 -9.78 7.20
C TRP A 96 -13.19 -10.21 5.96
N VAL A 97 -14.52 -9.97 5.95
CA VAL A 97 -15.38 -10.23 4.78
C VAL A 97 -14.95 -9.35 3.61
N GLU A 98 -14.72 -8.07 3.90
CA GLU A 98 -14.29 -7.07 2.93
C GLU A 98 -12.87 -7.40 2.40
N ILE A 99 -11.95 -7.78 3.29
CA ILE A 99 -10.60 -8.21 2.92
C ILE A 99 -10.62 -9.45 2.01
N GLU A 100 -11.49 -10.42 2.30
CA GLU A 100 -11.65 -11.61 1.46
C GLU A 100 -12.15 -11.26 0.05
N LEU A 101 -13.15 -10.37 -0.03
CA LEU A 101 -13.68 -9.87 -1.31
C LEU A 101 -12.64 -9.06 -2.09
N LEU A 102 -11.87 -8.17 -1.45
CA LEU A 102 -10.77 -7.45 -2.07
C LEU A 102 -9.68 -8.39 -2.59
N THR A 103 -9.41 -9.48 -1.86
CA THR A 103 -8.45 -10.51 -2.30
C THR A 103 -8.96 -11.28 -3.51
N LYS A 104 -10.26 -11.59 -3.57
CA LYS A 104 -10.92 -12.16 -4.75
C LYS A 104 -10.88 -11.20 -5.95
N LEU A 105 -11.16 -9.93 -5.74
CA LEU A 105 -11.08 -8.88 -6.76
C LEU A 105 -9.67 -8.74 -7.32
N GLU A 106 -8.63 -8.76 -6.48
CA GLU A 106 -7.25 -8.71 -6.96
C GLU A 106 -6.92 -9.89 -7.89
N ARG A 107 -7.37 -11.11 -7.55
CA ARG A 107 -7.18 -12.28 -8.42
C ARG A 107 -7.90 -12.10 -9.76
N LYS A 108 -9.10 -11.55 -9.74
CA LYS A 108 -9.87 -11.23 -10.95
C LYS A 108 -9.14 -10.22 -11.84
N LEU A 109 -8.66 -9.13 -11.25
CA LEU A 109 -7.87 -8.12 -11.95
C LEU A 109 -6.62 -8.73 -12.56
N ARG A 110 -5.90 -9.59 -11.83
CA ARG A 110 -4.72 -10.28 -12.34
C ARG A 110 -5.05 -11.22 -13.51
N ALA A 111 -6.19 -11.91 -13.45
CA ALA A 111 -6.62 -12.81 -14.52
C ALA A 111 -7.03 -12.06 -15.80
N GLU A 112 -7.67 -10.89 -15.68
CA GLU A 112 -8.13 -10.12 -16.84
C GLU A 112 -7.10 -9.14 -17.40
N LEU A 113 -6.29 -8.53 -16.52
CA LEU A 113 -5.39 -7.42 -16.86
C LEU A 113 -3.90 -7.81 -16.78
N GLY A 114 -3.60 -9.04 -16.35
CA GLY A 114 -2.23 -9.50 -16.07
C GLY A 114 -1.72 -9.02 -14.71
N SER A 115 -0.46 -9.36 -14.39
CA SER A 115 0.16 -8.92 -13.13
C SER A 115 0.24 -7.38 -13.07
N PRO A 116 -0.07 -6.76 -11.92
CA PRO A 116 0.11 -5.32 -11.76
C PRO A 116 1.59 -4.98 -11.91
N SER A 117 1.91 -3.78 -12.43
CA SER A 117 3.31 -3.35 -12.54
C SER A 117 3.99 -3.49 -11.18
N PRO A 118 5.18 -4.12 -11.10
CA PRO A 118 5.91 -4.23 -9.84
C PRO A 118 6.20 -2.84 -9.28
N GLU A 119 6.27 -2.76 -7.95
CA GLU A 119 6.68 -1.53 -7.28
C GLU A 119 8.11 -1.15 -7.71
N PRO A 120 8.43 0.14 -7.86
CA PRO A 120 9.82 0.55 -8.10
C PRO A 120 10.70 0.06 -6.97
N THR A 121 11.84 -0.57 -7.30
CA THR A 121 12.88 -0.84 -6.30
C THR A 121 13.31 0.49 -5.70
N PRO A 122 13.34 0.65 -4.36
CA PRO A 122 13.84 1.87 -3.75
C PRO A 122 15.27 2.13 -4.25
N PRO A 123 15.64 3.40 -4.52
CA PRO A 123 17.00 3.71 -4.92
C PRO A 123 17.98 3.21 -3.83
N PRO A 124 19.16 2.71 -4.20
CA PRO A 124 20.16 2.31 -3.21
C PRO A 124 20.42 3.51 -2.29
N SER A 125 20.28 3.29 -0.98
CA SER A 125 20.60 4.31 0.02
C SER A 125 22.06 4.70 -0.20
N LYS A 126 22.32 5.98 -0.45
CA LYS A 126 23.69 6.49 -0.47
C LYS A 126 24.25 6.27 0.94
N GLU A 127 25.14 5.30 1.11
CA GLU A 127 25.91 5.18 2.33
C GLU A 127 26.59 6.54 2.61
N PRO A 128 26.54 7.05 3.85
CA PRO A 128 27.31 8.23 4.20
C PRO A 128 28.79 7.95 3.93
N PRO A 129 29.54 8.89 3.34
CA PRO A 129 30.96 8.69 3.07
C PRO A 129 31.68 8.37 4.38
N LYS A 130 32.47 7.29 4.38
CA LYS A 130 33.40 7.00 5.49
C LYS A 130 34.31 8.22 5.69
N PRO A 131 34.50 8.71 6.92
CA PRO A 131 35.49 9.73 7.20
C PRO A 131 36.87 9.25 6.75
N ASP A 132 37.58 10.06 5.96
CA ASP A 132 38.98 9.83 5.58
C ASP A 132 39.83 9.71 6.85
N GLU A 133 40.44 8.54 7.06
CA GLU A 133 41.54 8.39 8.01
C GLU A 133 42.76 9.11 7.44
N THR A 134 43.05 10.30 7.97
CA THR A 134 44.29 11.02 7.71
C THR A 134 45.48 10.15 8.08
N LYS A 135 46.14 9.58 7.07
CA LYS A 135 47.42 8.88 7.20
C LYS A 135 48.51 9.90 7.59
N PRO A 136 49.21 9.75 8.73
CA PRO A 136 50.33 10.64 9.06
C PRO A 136 51.47 10.45 8.05
N GLU A 137 51.94 11.55 7.45
CA GLU A 137 53.15 11.61 6.63
C GLU A 137 54.37 11.20 7.47
N ALA A 138 55.14 10.25 6.97
CA ALA A 138 56.45 9.90 7.51
C ALA A 138 57.45 11.04 7.18
N PRO A 139 58.33 11.43 8.11
CA PRO A 139 59.36 12.44 7.86
C PRO A 139 60.32 11.97 6.76
N LYS A 140 60.58 12.85 5.77
CA LYS A 140 61.60 12.64 4.75
C LYS A 140 62.99 12.80 5.38
N ASP A 141 63.82 11.79 5.15
CA ASP A 141 65.22 11.68 5.56
C ASP A 141 66.10 12.54 4.63
N ASP A 142 66.60 13.66 5.14
CA ASP A 142 67.53 14.56 4.44
C ASP A 142 68.95 13.96 4.49
N GLY A 143 69.28 13.15 3.48
CA GLY A 143 70.64 12.64 3.28
C GLY A 143 71.64 13.78 2.93
N PRO A 144 72.88 13.73 3.42
CA PRO A 144 73.85 14.81 3.24
C PRO A 144 74.40 14.91 1.80
N PRO A 145 74.83 16.10 1.36
CA PRO A 145 75.22 16.38 -0.03
C PRO A 145 76.54 15.70 -0.39
N VAL A 146 76.54 14.96 -1.50
CA VAL A 146 77.76 14.46 -2.16
C VAL A 146 78.26 15.47 -3.18
N SER A 147 79.54 15.76 -3.04
CA SER A 147 80.38 16.75 -3.70
C SER A 147 80.62 16.49 -5.20
N ASP A 148 80.70 17.57 -5.97
CA ASP A 148 81.09 17.60 -7.39
C ASP A 148 82.54 17.11 -7.62
N THR A 149 82.75 16.39 -8.73
CA THR A 149 84.06 15.99 -9.29
C THR A 149 84.38 16.91 -10.49
N PRO A 150 85.65 17.18 -10.86
CA PRO A 150 86.62 16.19 -11.37
C PRO A 150 87.92 16.07 -10.56
#